data_AF-A0A2R3MP78-F1
#
_entry.id   AF-A0A2R3MP78-F1
#
_cell.length_a   1.000
_cell.length_b   1.000
_cell.length_c   1.000
_cell.angle_alpha   90.00
_cell.angle_beta   90.00
_cell.angle_gamma   90.00
#
_symmetry.space_group_name_H-M   'P 1'
#
loop_
_entity.id
_entity.type
_entity.pdbx_description
1 polymer ?
#
loop_
_entity_poly.entity_id
_entity_poly.type
_entity_poly.pdbx_seq_one_letter_code
_entity_poly.pdbx_strand_id
1 'polypeptide(L)' 'MTSLDLRNIASAGGNLVVNADKFTALDLKNIASSGVGTKCKLTIKKAGKLTGLDCRNIASANPGNVTFDFSE' A
#
# COMPACT_ATOMS: atom_id res chain seq x y z
N MET A 1 -11.55 -0.77 9.44
CA MET A 1 -11.15 -1.66 8.34
C MET A 1 -9.81 -2.27 8.69
N THR A 2 -9.68 -3.59 8.62
CA THR A 2 -8.44 -4.33 8.91
C THR A 2 -7.54 -4.38 7.68
N SER A 3 -6.27 -4.79 7.83
CA SER A 3 -5.40 -5.02 6.66
C SER A 3 -5.89 -6.18 5.78
N LEU A 4 -6.62 -7.15 6.35
CA LEU A 4 -7.25 -8.24 5.59
C LEU A 4 -8.36 -7.74 4.68
N ASP A 5 -9.25 -6.87 5.19
CA ASP A 5 -10.31 -6.27 4.39
C ASP A 5 -9.75 -5.50 3.18
N LEU A 6 -8.69 -4.72 3.41
CA LEU A 6 -8.02 -3.94 2.36
C LEU A 6 -7.37 -4.84 1.30
N ARG A 7 -6.78 -5.97 1.70
CA ARG A 7 -6.24 -6.98 0.78
C ARG A 7 -7.33 -7.58 -0.10
N ASN A 8 -8.51 -7.86 0.46
CA ASN A 8 -9.64 -8.38 -0.28
C ASN A 8 -10.16 -7.36 -1.30
N ILE A 9 -10.24 -6.08 -0.92
CA ILE A 9 -10.62 -4.99 -1.83
C ILE A 9 -9.59 -4.83 -2.96
N ALA A 10 -8.30 -4.83 -2.66
CA ALA A 10 -7.23 -4.75 -3.66
C ALA A 10 -7.26 -5.93 -4.65
N SER A 11 -7.48 -7.14 -4.13
CA SER A 11 -7.61 -8.37 -4.94
C SER A 11 -8.85 -8.35 -5.84
N ALA A 12 -9.90 -7.62 -5.44
CA ALA A 12 -11.09 -7.39 -6.26
C ALA A 12 -10.93 -6.23 -7.26
N GLY A 13 -9.79 -5.52 -7.24
CA GLY A 13 -9.49 -4.40 -8.14
C GLY A 13 -9.86 -3.02 -7.64
N GLY A 14 -10.24 -2.88 -6.38
CA GLY A 14 -10.50 -1.57 -5.77
C GLY A 14 -9.20 -0.80 -5.51
N ASN A 15 -9.16 0.47 -5.91
CA ASN A 15 -8.05 1.37 -5.57
C ASN A 15 -8.18 1.86 -4.12
N LEU A 16 -7.05 2.06 -3.46
CA LEU A 16 -6.99 2.33 -2.03
C LEU A 16 -6.21 3.60 -1.73
N VAL A 17 -6.73 4.39 -0.79
CA VAL A 17 -5.98 5.47 -0.12
C VAL A 17 -5.96 5.15 1.36
N VAL A 18 -4.77 4.97 1.93
CA VAL A 18 -4.55 4.58 3.32
C VAL A 18 -3.55 5.50 4.00
N ASN A 19 -3.56 5.54 5.32
CA ASN A 19 -2.61 6.31 6.11
C ASN A 19 -1.59 5.37 6.77
N ALA A 20 -0.29 5.65 6.61
CA ALA A 20 0.81 4.86 7.19
C ALA A 20 0.79 4.80 8.73
N ASP A 21 0.09 5.72 9.39
CA ASP A 21 -0.09 5.69 10.86
C ASP A 21 -0.86 4.45 11.32
N LYS A 22 -1.75 3.91 10.47
CA LYS A 22 -2.70 2.85 10.83
C LYS A 22 -2.20 1.44 10.53
N PHE A 23 -1.10 1.29 9.81
CA PHE A 23 -0.65 0.01 9.27
C PHE A 23 0.85 -0.12 9.41
N THR A 24 1.33 -1.35 9.61
CA THR A 24 2.75 -1.64 9.56
C THR A 24 3.25 -1.61 8.10
N ALA A 25 4.56 -1.46 7.89
CA ALA A 25 5.14 -1.61 6.55
C ALA A 25 4.83 -2.98 5.93
N LEU A 26 4.75 -4.04 6.76
CA LEU A 26 4.38 -5.38 6.32
C LEU A 26 2.91 -5.45 5.86
N ASP A 27 1.99 -4.81 6.59
CA ASP A 27 0.59 -4.71 6.17
C ASP A 27 0.46 -4.02 4.81
N LEU A 28 1.12 -2.87 4.65
CA LEU A 28 1.09 -2.09 3.40
C LEU A 28 1.69 -2.88 2.23
N LYS A 29 2.79 -3.60 2.45
CA LYS A 29 3.39 -4.50 1.46
C LYS A 29 2.40 -5.60 1.05
N ASN A 30 1.73 -6.23 2.03
CA ASN A 30 0.76 -7.29 1.76
C ASN A 30 -0.45 -6.76 0.99
N ILE A 31 -0.97 -5.58 1.35
CA ILE A 31 -2.04 -4.90 0.60
C ILE A 31 -1.61 -4.62 -0.84
N ALA A 32 -0.41 -4.07 -1.05
CA ALA A 32 0.13 -3.82 -2.38
C ALA A 32 0.20 -5.12 -3.20
N SER A 33 0.78 -6.20 -2.63
CA SER A 33 0.93 -7.49 -3.32
C SER A 33 -0.40 -8.11 -3.75
N SER A 34 -1.46 -7.95 -2.95
CA SER A 34 -2.80 -8.42 -3.30
C SER A 34 -3.38 -7.72 -4.54
N GLY A 35 -2.92 -6.51 -4.84
CA GLY A 35 -3.36 -5.73 -6.00
C GLY A 35 -2.64 -6.02 -7.32
N VAL A 36 -1.68 -6.96 -7.36
CA VAL A 36 -0.85 -7.22 -8.56
C VAL A 36 -1.68 -7.69 -9.75
N GLY A 37 -2.55 -8.68 -9.55
CA GLY A 37 -3.37 -9.25 -10.63
C GLY A 37 -4.38 -8.27 -11.22
N THR A 38 -4.77 -7.25 -10.46
CA THR A 38 -5.80 -6.28 -10.82
C THR A 38 -5.26 -4.89 -11.16
N LYS A 39 -3.94 -4.68 -11.02
CA LYS A 39 -3.29 -3.36 -11.14
C LYS A 39 -3.93 -2.30 -10.21
N CYS A 40 -4.38 -2.73 -9.02
CA CYS A 40 -4.91 -1.83 -8.00
C CYS A 40 -3.86 -0.77 -7.62
N LYS A 41 -4.27 0.50 -7.61
CA LYS A 41 -3.46 1.63 -7.17
C LYS A 41 -3.60 1.82 -5.66
N LEU A 42 -2.47 1.77 -4.96
CA LEU A 42 -2.37 2.03 -3.53
C LEU A 42 -1.69 3.38 -3.30
N THR A 43 -2.40 4.33 -2.71
CA THR A 43 -1.84 5.59 -2.24
C THR A 43 -1.65 5.54 -0.73
N ILE A 44 -0.43 5.80 -0.28
CA ILE A 44 -0.04 5.79 1.14
C ILE A 44 0.22 7.22 1.58
N LYS A 45 -0.72 7.76 2.37
CA LYS A 45 -0.63 9.05 3.04
C LYS A 45 0.31 9.01 4.24
N LYS A 46 0.89 10.17 4.58
CA LYS A 46 1.87 10.33 5.66
C LYS A 46 3.03 9.34 5.55
N ALA A 47 3.57 9.18 4.34
CA ALA A 47 4.63 8.22 4.07
C ALA A 47 5.94 8.51 4.81
N GLY A 48 6.11 9.71 5.39
CA GLY A 48 7.29 10.09 6.17
C GLY A 48 7.58 9.21 7.40
N LYS A 49 6.61 8.42 7.87
CA LYS A 49 6.81 7.42 8.93
C LYS A 49 7.57 6.18 8.45
N LEU A 50 7.55 5.90 7.15
CA LEU A 50 8.19 4.73 6.56
C LEU A 50 9.66 5.00 6.29
N THR A 51 10.51 3.99 6.47
CA THR A 51 11.90 4.09 6.03
C THR A 51 11.98 3.99 4.50
N GLY A 52 13.09 4.45 3.90
CA GLY A 52 13.32 4.25 2.47
C GLY A 52 13.32 2.77 2.06
N LEU A 53 13.76 1.88 2.96
CA LEU A 53 13.71 0.42 2.74
C LEU A 53 12.27 -0.10 2.74
N ASP A 54 11.42 0.38 3.64
CA ASP A 54 9.99 0.04 3.67
C ASP A 54 9.32 0.46 2.37
N CYS A 55 9.53 1.71 1.95
CA CYS A 55 8.98 2.24 0.70
C CYS A 55 9.42 1.39 -0.51
N ARG A 56 10.71 1.05 -0.60
CA ARG A 56 11.23 0.17 -1.66
C ARG A 56 10.55 -1.20 -1.64
N ASN A 57 10.43 -1.82 -0.47
CA ASN A 57 9.84 -3.15 -0.32
C ASN A 57 8.34 -3.14 -0.68
N ILE A 58 7.59 -2.13 -0.26
CA ILE A 58 6.18 -1.96 -0.59
C ILE A 58 6.00 -1.71 -2.10
N ALA A 59 6.79 -0.81 -2.69
CA ALA A 59 6.75 -0.52 -4.12
C ALA A 59 7.06 -1.75 -4.98
N SER A 60 8.05 -2.55 -4.56
CA SER A 60 8.43 -3.79 -5.26
C SER A 60 7.33 -4.86 -5.23
N ALA A 61 6.42 -4.81 -4.27
CA ALA A 61 5.31 -5.75 -4.17
C ALA A 61 4.22 -5.52 -5.23
N ASN A 62 4.11 -4.30 -5.79
CA ASN A 62 3.24 -4.00 -6.92
C ASN A 62 3.83 -2.85 -7.76
N PRO A 63 4.82 -3.16 -8.63
CA PRO A 63 5.60 -2.15 -9.35
C PRO A 63 4.73 -1.21 -10.18
N GLY A 64 4.95 0.09 -10.02
CA GLY A 64 4.23 1.14 -10.76
C GLY A 64 2.82 1.47 -10.25
N ASN A 65 2.31 0.76 -9.23
CA ASN A 65 0.96 0.95 -8.71
C ASN A 65 0.91 1.42 -7.24
N VAL A 66 2.05 1.80 -6.67
CA VAL A 66 2.12 2.38 -5.32
C VAL A 66 2.56 3.83 -5.39
N THR A 67 1.80 4.72 -4.76
CA THR A 67 2.10 6.14 -4.60
C THR A 67 2.36 6.44 -3.13
N PHE A 68 3.49 7.06 -2.83
CA PHE A 68 3.82 7.53 -1.48
C PHE A 68 3.63 9.04 -1.43
N ASP A 69 2.81 9.49 -0.49
CA ASP A 69 2.59 10.90 -0.26
C ASP A 69 3.40 11.36 0.95
N PHE A 70 4.44 12.14 0.67
CA PHE A 70 5.33 12.78 1.64
C PHE A 70 5.01 14.28 1.81
N SER A 71 3.89 14.77 1.25
CA SER A 71 3.48 16.18 1.33
C SER A 71 2.71 16.52 2.61
N GLU A 72 2.30 15.51 3.37
CA GLU A 72 1.54 15.60 4.63
C GLU A 72 2.41 15.30 5.86
#